data_AF-Q4C877-F1
#
_entry.id   AF-Q4C877-F1
#
_cell.length_a   1.000
_cell.length_b   1.000
_cell.length_c   1.000
_cell.angle_alpha   90.00
_cell.angle_beta   90.00
_cell.angle_gamma   90.00
#
_symmetry.space_group_name_H-M   'P 1'
#
loop_
_entity.id
_entity.type
_entity.pdbx_description
1 polymer ?
#
loop_
_entity_poly.entity_id
_entity_poly.type
_entity_poly.pdbx_seq_one_letter_code
_entity_poly.pdbx_strand_id
1 'polypeptide(L)'
;MILRPDQQDYLGTAVIVEVAKELEVPKMLLVVNKALPDIDFGVLKDKVHETYQLPVAGILPLSTEMLRLGSQGLFCLQHPDHPLTKEVQRIVSHIQS
;
A
#
# COMPACT_ATOMS: atom_id res chain seq x y z
N MET A 1 1.80 0.19 7.67
CA MET A 1 3.12 0.36 7.03
C MET A 1 2.92 0.49 5.53
N ILE A 2 3.74 1.30 4.86
CA ILE A 2 3.69 1.50 3.41
C ILE A 2 5.02 1.03 2.83
N LEU A 3 4.97 0.20 1.78
CA LEU A 3 6.15 -0.33 1.09
C LEU A 3 5.99 -0.22 -0.42
N ARG A 4 7.10 -0.12 -1.17
CA ARG A 4 7.11 -0.32 -2.62
C ARG A 4 7.44 -1.77 -2.98
N PRO A 5 7.00 -2.26 -4.14
CA PRO A 5 7.27 -3.62 -4.56
C PRO A 5 8.69 -3.81 -5.14
N ASP A 6 9.72 -3.35 -4.42
CA ASP A 6 11.13 -3.51 -4.78
C ASP A 6 11.94 -4.19 -3.66
N GLN A 7 13.07 -4.82 -4.01
CA GLN A 7 13.81 -5.65 -3.06
C GLN A 7 14.29 -4.90 -1.81
N GLN A 8 14.65 -3.62 -1.95
CA GLN A 8 15.16 -2.83 -0.83
C GLN A 8 14.04 -2.55 0.19
N ASP A 9 12.87 -2.11 -0.28
CA ASP A 9 11.72 -1.87 0.58
C ASP A 9 11.24 -3.19 1.22
N TYR A 10 11.40 -4.34 0.55
CA TYR A 10 11.03 -5.63 1.13
C TYR A 10 11.86 -5.98 2.38
N LEU A 11 13.19 -5.86 2.28
CA LEU A 11 14.09 -6.13 3.40
C LEU A 11 13.90 -5.12 4.54
N GLY A 12 13.80 -3.84 4.20
CA GLY A 12 13.55 -2.79 5.20
C GLY A 12 12.23 -2.97 5.93
N THR A 13 11.16 -3.35 5.22
CA THR A 13 9.85 -3.62 5.83
C THR A 13 9.89 -4.82 6.76
N ALA A 14 10.65 -5.88 6.44
CA ALA A 14 10.78 -7.04 7.32
C ALA A 14 11.33 -6.67 8.70
N VAL A 15 12.35 -5.81 8.74
CA VAL A 15 12.92 -5.29 9.99
C VAL A 15 11.89 -4.48 10.78
N ILE A 16 11.13 -3.60 10.11
CA ILE A 16 10.11 -2.78 10.78
C ILE A 16 8.97 -3.65 11.33
N VAL A 17 8.56 -4.68 10.57
CA VAL A 17 7.53 -5.64 11.01
C VAL A 17 7.98 -6.36 12.27
N GLU A 18 9.24 -6.81 12.34
CA GLU A 18 9.76 -7.50 13.52
C GLU A 18 9.76 -6.59 14.75
N VAL A 19 10.28 -5.36 14.62
CA VAL A 19 10.26 -4.37 15.71
C VAL A 19 8.83 -4.06 16.15
N ALA A 20 7.88 -3.93 15.23
CA ALA A 20 6.48 -3.67 15.58
C ALA A 20 5.82 -4.86 16.31
N LYS A 21 6.23 -6.10 16.01
CA LYS A 21 5.79 -7.29 16.74
C LYS A 21 6.36 -7.32 18.16
N GLU A 22 7.64 -7.01 18.33
CA GLU A 22 8.29 -6.93 19.64
C GLU A 22 7.65 -5.85 20.54
N LEU A 23 7.20 -4.75 19.93
CA LEU A 23 6.48 -3.68 20.63
C LEU A 23 4.98 -3.98 20.82
N GLU A 24 4.52 -5.19 20.49
CA GLU A 24 3.14 -5.64 20.63
C GLU A 24 2.12 -4.69 19.98
N VAL A 25 2.45 -4.14 18.80
CA VAL A 25 1.57 -3.21 18.09
C VAL A 25 0.24 -3.91 17.77
N PRO A 26 -0.92 -3.41 18.27
CA PRO A 26 -2.15 -4.18 18.29
C PRO A 26 -2.81 -4.37 16.91
N LYS A 27 -2.49 -3.50 15.95
CA LYS A 27 -3.06 -3.55 14.60
C LYS A 27 -2.02 -3.13 13.57
N MET A 28 -1.58 -4.10 12.78
CA MET A 28 -0.63 -3.88 11.69
C MET A 28 -1.30 -4.16 10.36
N LEU A 29 -1.23 -3.17 9.45
CA LEU A 29 -1.73 -3.26 8.08
C LEU A 29 -0.63 -2.88 7.11
N LEU A 30 -0.56 -3.57 5.97
CA LEU A 30 0.36 -3.27 4.87
C LEU A 30 -0.37 -2.58 3.72
N VAL A 31 0.25 -1.55 3.15
CA VAL A 31 -0.20 -0.92 1.90
C VAL A 31 0.96 -0.92 0.92
N VAL A 32 0.80 -1.62 -0.19
CA VAL A 32 1.80 -1.61 -1.27
C VAL A 32 1.57 -0.36 -2.12
N ASN A 33 2.61 0.40 -2.39
CA ASN A 33 2.54 1.66 -3.13
C ASN A 33 3.37 1.59 -4.42
N LYS A 34 2.91 2.31 -5.45
CA LYS A 34 3.57 2.39 -6.77
C LYS A 34 3.71 1.03 -7.45
N ALA A 35 2.73 0.15 -7.30
CA ALA A 35 2.71 -1.11 -8.03
C ALA A 35 2.58 -0.85 -9.53
N LEU A 36 3.46 -1.46 -10.33
CA LEU A 36 3.41 -1.28 -11.78
C LEU A 36 2.10 -1.88 -12.32
N PRO A 37 1.38 -1.20 -13.23
CA PRO A 37 0.05 -1.65 -13.69
C PRO A 37 0.04 -2.99 -14.44
N ASP A 38 1.19 -3.46 -14.92
CA ASP A 38 1.38 -4.74 -15.61
C ASP A 38 1.57 -5.93 -14.65
N ILE A 39 1.69 -5.67 -13.34
CA ILE A 39 1.75 -6.71 -12.31
C ILE A 39 0.33 -7.18 -11.96
N ASP A 40 0.16 -8.49 -11.78
CA ASP A 40 -1.06 -9.04 -11.18
C ASP A 40 -1.12 -8.68 -9.69
N PHE A 41 -2.10 -7.85 -9.32
CA PHE A 41 -2.25 -7.35 -7.96
C PHE A 41 -2.72 -8.43 -6.98
N GLY A 42 -3.40 -9.48 -7.44
CA GLY A 42 -3.72 -10.65 -6.62
C GLY A 42 -2.44 -11.37 -6.22
N VAL A 43 -1.61 -11.72 -7.20
CA VAL A 43 -0.32 -12.38 -6.96
C VAL A 43 0.60 -11.53 -6.07
N LEU A 44 0.65 -10.22 -6.31
CA LEU A 44 1.45 -9.30 -5.49
C LEU A 44 0.94 -9.25 -4.04
N LYS A 45 -0.39 -9.22 -3.86
CA LYS A 45 -1.02 -9.23 -2.54
C LYS A 45 -0.66 -10.49 -1.77
N ASP A 46 -0.79 -11.65 -2.40
CA ASP A 46 -0.53 -12.95 -1.78
C ASP A 46 0.95 -13.06 -1.39
N LYS A 47 1.86 -12.69 -2.29
CA LYS A 47 3.30 -12.66 -2.01
C LYS A 47 3.64 -11.78 -0.80
N VAL A 48 3.10 -10.56 -0.74
CA VAL A 48 3.36 -9.63 0.38
C VAL A 48 2.77 -10.17 1.68
N HIS A 49 1.56 -10.71 1.62
CA HIS A 49 0.92 -11.35 2.76
C HIS A 49 1.76 -12.51 3.30
N GLU A 50 2.20 -13.42 2.45
CA GLU A 50 3.03 -14.57 2.82
C GLU A 50 4.40 -14.14 3.38
N THR A 51 5.00 -13.08 2.83
CA THR A 51 6.32 -12.59 3.27
C THR A 51 6.28 -12.09 4.71
N TYR A 52 5.24 -11.33 5.09
CA TYR A 52 5.19 -10.63 6.38
C TYR A 52 4.22 -11.25 7.39
N GLN A 53 3.34 -12.14 6.94
CA GLN A 53 2.24 -12.70 7.73
C GLN A 53 1.33 -11.60 8.31
N LEU A 54 1.07 -10.56 7.50
CA LEU A 54 0.25 -9.41 7.87
C LEU A 54 -0.83 -9.13 6.80
N PRO A 55 -1.98 -8.57 7.19
CA PRO A 55 -3.03 -8.21 6.25
C PRO A 55 -2.57 -7.07 5.32
N VAL A 56 -2.79 -7.25 4.03
CA VAL A 56 -2.59 -6.21 3.01
C VAL A 56 -3.91 -5.46 2.83
N ALA A 57 -3.96 -4.23 3.32
CA ALA A 57 -5.13 -3.35 3.27
C ALA A 57 -5.40 -2.76 1.88
N GLY A 58 -4.38 -2.69 1.03
CA GLY A 58 -4.56 -2.27 -0.37
C GLY A 58 -3.25 -2.18 -1.16
N ILE A 59 -3.41 -2.08 -2.48
CA ILE A 59 -2.31 -1.94 -3.44
C ILE A 59 -2.57 -0.72 -4.33
N LEU A 60 -1.79 0.33 -4.12
CA LEU A 60 -1.87 1.56 -4.90
C LEU A 60 -1.06 1.42 -6.19
N PRO A 61 -1.69 1.51 -7.37
CA PRO A 61 -0.99 1.46 -8.64
C PRO A 61 -0.10 2.70 -8.81
N LEU A 62 0.99 2.55 -9.56
CA LEU A 62 1.72 3.68 -10.11
C LEU A 62 0.77 4.48 -11.02
N SER A 63 0.56 5.76 -10.70
CA SER A 63 -0.29 6.66 -11.49
C SER A 63 0.54 7.83 -12.00
N THR A 64 0.56 8.00 -13.31
CA THR A 64 1.25 9.13 -13.94
C THR A 64 0.49 10.44 -13.72
N GLU A 65 -0.82 10.36 -13.53
CA GLU A 65 -1.71 11.46 -13.15
C GLU A 65 -1.32 11.98 -11.75
N MET A 66 -1.10 11.08 -10.78
CA MET A 66 -0.65 11.45 -9.44
C MET A 66 0.74 12.12 -9.49
N LEU A 67 1.65 11.60 -10.32
CA LEU A 67 2.96 12.21 -10.51
C LEU A 67 2.86 13.61 -11.13
N ARG A 68 1.99 13.78 -12.15
CA ARG A 68 1.73 15.08 -12.80
C ARG A 68 1.10 16.09 -11.84
N LEU A 69 0.22 15.65 -10.94
CA LEU A 69 -0.36 16.53 -9.93
C LEU A 69 0.72 17.18 -9.05
N GLY A 70 1.82 16.46 -8.76
CA GLY A 70 3.05 17.06 -8.23
C GLY A 70 2.84 17.87 -6.95
N SER A 71 1.97 17.40 -6.05
CA SER A 71 1.60 18.07 -4.79
C SER A 71 0.85 19.41 -4.94
N GLN A 72 0.35 19.75 -6.13
CA GLN A 72 -0.41 20.99 -6.39
C GLN A 72 -1.89 20.90 -6.00
N GLY A 73 -2.31 19.80 -5.38
CA GLY A 73 -3.68 19.63 -4.90
C GLY A 73 -3.94 18.25 -4.31
N LEU A 74 -5.20 18.02 -3.94
CA LEU A 74 -5.67 16.73 -3.42
C LEU A 74 -6.15 15.85 -4.58
N PHE A 75 -5.44 14.76 -4.83
CA PHE A 75 -5.70 13.87 -5.96
C PHE A 75 -7.13 13.32 -5.99
N CYS A 76 -7.65 12.88 -4.85
CA CYS A 76 -8.99 12.30 -4.74
C CYS A 76 -10.13 13.28 -5.05
N LEU A 77 -9.91 14.59 -4.86
CA LEU A 77 -10.91 15.61 -5.21
C LEU A 77 -10.93 15.90 -6.72
N GLN A 78 -9.76 15.86 -7.36
CA GLN A 78 -9.62 16.11 -8.80
C GLN A 78 -9.95 14.87 -9.64
N HIS A 79 -9.76 13.67 -9.07
CA HIS A 79 -9.93 12.39 -9.75
C HIS A 79 -10.73 11.41 -8.88
N PRO A 80 -12.02 11.67 -8.62
CA PRO A 80 -12.84 10.87 -7.70
C PRO A 80 -13.02 9.41 -8.17
N ASP A 81 -13.09 9.17 -9.48
CA ASP A 81 -13.33 7.84 -10.05
C ASP A 81 -12.07 7.04 -10.37
N HIS A 82 -10.89 7.64 -10.15
CA HIS A 82 -9.62 7.03 -10.51
C HIS A 82 -9.33 5.79 -9.63
N PRO A 83 -8.72 4.71 -10.19
CA PRO A 83 -8.42 3.50 -9.44
C PRO A 83 -7.67 3.74 -8.13
N LEU A 84 -6.68 4.64 -8.14
CA LEU A 84 -5.95 5.05 -6.93
C LEU A 84 -6.88 5.64 -5.85
N THR A 85 -7.84 6.49 -6.23
CA THR A 85 -8.81 7.07 -5.28
C THR A 85 -9.71 6.01 -4.67
N LYS A 86 -10.23 5.09 -5.51
CA LYS A 86 -11.07 3.97 -5.05
C LYS A 86 -10.30 3.04 -4.10
N GLU A 87 -9.04 2.78 -4.37
CA GLU A 87 -8.22 1.94 -3.52
C GLU A 87 -7.91 2.61 -2.17
N VAL A 88 -7.63 3.92 -2.16
CA VAL A 88 -7.49 4.68 -0.90
C VAL A 88 -8.77 4.58 -0.06
N GLN A 89 -9.95 4.71 -0.66
CA GLN A 89 -11.23 4.54 0.05
C GLN A 89 -11.37 3.13 0.64
N ARG A 90 -10.96 2.09 -0.10
CA ARG A 90 -10.93 0.72 0.40
C ARG A 90 -10.00 0.57 1.61
N ILE A 91 -8.79 1.13 1.55
CA ILE A 91 -7.83 1.11 2.67
C ILE A 91 -8.44 1.75 3.93
N VAL A 92 -9.17 2.86 3.78
CA VAL A 92 -9.82 3.55 4.90
C VAL A 92 -10.81 2.64 5.65
N SER A 93 -11.54 1.77 4.95
CA SER A 93 -12.46 0.82 5.59
C SER A 93 -11.76 -0.18 6.53
N HIS A 94 -10.49 -0.50 6.29
CA HIS A 94 -9.70 -1.35 7.20
C HIS A 94 -9.20 -0.60 8.44
N ILE A 95 -9.18 0.74 8.40
CA ILE A 95 -8.71 1.56 9.54
C ILE A 95 -9.87 1.82 10.50
N GLN A 96 -11.06 2.09 9.95
CA GLN A 96 -12.27 2.42 10.71
C GLN A 96 -12.93 1.21 11.40
N SER A 97 -12.53 -0.01 11.05
CA SER A 97 -12.95 -1.27 11.69
C SER A 97 -12.21 -1.55 13.00
#